data_AF-A0A0C3EUU3-F1
#
_entry.id   AF-A0A0C3EUU3-F1
#
_cell.length_a   1.000
_cell.length_b   1.000
_cell.length_c   1.000
_cell.angle_alpha   90.00
_cell.angle_beta   90.00
_cell.angle_gamma   90.00
#
_symmetry.space_group_name_H-M   'P 1'
#
loop_
_entity.id
_entity.type
_entity.pdbx_description
1 polymer ?
#
loop_
_entity_poly.entity_id
_entity_poly.type
_entity_poly.pdbx_seq_one_letter_code
_entity_poly.pdbx_strand_id
1 'polypeptide(L)'
;MGNGSTEPHCLAESDIEKEIHSNFAREVKQYVHHFTVSAKLWMPDLMKQYMELQLELLAINSLLKTMFPDSPFCAFTMNMGPCTVCLGHHDFWNLVYGTCLIGALGPFNHRTGGHIILHEPKLIIEFCRGDVIFVPSGAVTHENVPISEGEVRYSFTMYTPGGLFRYAWCGMQTVKDLRKKDASLYARYIGEGAGCWEDGWRRYSTIDDLISHVQGSMEAK
;
A
#
# COMPACT_ATOMS: atom_id res chain seq x y z
N MET A 1 14.36 -6.71 2.99
CA MET A 1 13.34 -7.23 2.05
C MET A 1 12.95 -8.64 2.47
N GLY A 2 11.74 -9.11 2.11
CA GLY A 2 11.28 -10.46 2.47
C GLY A 2 12.04 -11.56 1.72
N ASN A 3 12.00 -12.79 2.24
CA ASN A 3 12.47 -14.02 1.58
C ASN A 3 13.94 -14.02 1.07
N GLY A 4 14.85 -13.36 1.79
CA GLY A 4 16.29 -13.43 1.48
C GLY A 4 16.76 -12.56 0.31
N SER A 5 15.89 -11.77 -0.30
CA SER A 5 16.28 -10.85 -1.36
C SER A 5 17.17 -9.71 -0.81
N THR A 6 18.24 -9.41 -1.56
CA THR A 6 19.24 -8.40 -1.21
C THR A 6 19.01 -7.05 -1.87
N GLU A 7 18.23 -7.00 -2.97
CA GLU A 7 17.98 -5.79 -3.74
C GLU A 7 16.56 -5.78 -4.37
N PRO A 8 15.92 -4.61 -4.49
CA PRO A 8 14.59 -4.47 -5.10
C PRO A 8 14.52 -5.09 -6.50
N HIS A 9 13.47 -5.85 -6.77
CA HIS A 9 13.24 -6.49 -8.06
C HIS A 9 11.74 -6.64 -8.32
N CYS A 10 11.35 -6.67 -9.60
CA CYS A 10 10.01 -7.07 -10.01
C CYS A 10 9.84 -8.57 -9.82
N LEU A 11 8.64 -9.00 -9.42
CA LEU A 11 8.31 -10.43 -9.41
C LEU A 11 8.34 -10.97 -10.86
N ALA A 12 8.75 -12.23 -11.01
CA ALA A 12 8.73 -12.88 -12.31
C ALA A 12 7.27 -13.13 -12.74
N GLU A 13 6.97 -12.84 -14.00
CA GLU A 13 5.66 -13.03 -14.61
C GLU A 13 5.80 -13.82 -15.92
N SER A 14 4.95 -14.82 -16.10
CA SER A 14 4.70 -15.48 -17.38
C SER A 14 4.04 -14.51 -18.37
N ASP A 15 4.06 -14.86 -19.66
CA ASP A 15 3.44 -14.00 -20.68
C ASP A 15 1.92 -13.90 -20.53
N ILE A 16 1.28 -14.95 -20.01
CA ILE A 16 -0.16 -14.96 -19.69
C ILE A 16 -0.46 -14.00 -18.55
N GLU A 17 0.34 -14.02 -17.47
CA GLU A 17 0.17 -13.10 -16.34
C GLU A 17 0.35 -11.64 -16.78
N LYS A 18 1.35 -11.36 -17.61
CA LYS A 18 1.55 -10.01 -18.18
C LYS A 18 0.33 -9.54 -18.98
N GLU A 19 -0.26 -10.42 -19.79
CA GLU A 19 -1.47 -10.09 -20.55
C GLU A 19 -2.65 -9.79 -19.63
N ILE A 20 -2.90 -10.64 -18.62
CA ILE A 20 -3.95 -10.45 -17.62
C ILE A 20 -3.76 -9.13 -16.87
N HIS A 21 -2.56 -8.86 -16.38
CA HIS A 21 -2.24 -7.63 -15.65
C HIS A 21 -2.41 -6.39 -16.53
N SER A 22 -1.94 -6.43 -17.78
CA SER A 22 -2.09 -5.32 -18.73
C SER A 22 -3.57 -5.03 -19.04
N ASN A 23 -4.37 -6.07 -19.28
CA ASN A 23 -5.79 -5.93 -19.53
C ASN A 23 -6.51 -5.36 -18.30
N PHE A 24 -6.26 -5.91 -17.11
CA PHE A 24 -6.86 -5.41 -15.88
C PHE A 24 -6.48 -3.97 -15.58
N ALA A 25 -5.18 -3.63 -15.69
CA ALA A 25 -4.69 -2.28 -15.46
C ALA A 25 -5.37 -1.26 -16.38
N ARG A 26 -5.68 -1.64 -17.63
CA ARG A 26 -6.46 -0.79 -18.55
C ARG A 26 -7.88 -0.57 -18.04
N GLU A 27 -8.58 -1.62 -17.60
CA GLU A 27 -9.97 -1.52 -17.13
C GLU A 27 -10.10 -0.67 -15.85
N VAL A 28 -9.16 -0.79 -14.92
CA VAL A 28 -9.23 -0.06 -13.63
C VAL A 28 -8.44 1.25 -13.62
N LYS A 29 -7.84 1.68 -14.75
CA LYS A 29 -6.93 2.84 -14.77
C LYS A 29 -7.55 4.10 -14.19
N GLN A 30 -8.76 4.45 -14.63
CA GLN A 30 -9.47 5.65 -14.14
C GLN A 30 -9.84 5.52 -12.66
N TYR A 31 -10.23 4.31 -12.25
CA TYR A 31 -10.58 3.97 -10.88
C TYR A 31 -9.35 4.14 -9.96
N VAL A 32 -8.20 3.58 -10.32
CA VAL A 32 -6.93 3.75 -9.60
C VAL A 32 -6.47 5.21 -9.57
N HIS A 33 -6.62 5.94 -10.67
CA HIS A 33 -6.29 7.37 -10.72
C HIS A 33 -7.12 8.17 -9.70
N HIS A 34 -8.43 7.94 -9.63
CA HIS A 34 -9.31 8.61 -8.68
C HIS A 34 -8.88 8.40 -7.21
N PHE A 35 -8.56 7.16 -6.82
CA PHE A 35 -8.11 6.90 -5.45
C PHE A 35 -6.69 7.36 -5.19
N THR A 36 -5.84 7.37 -6.20
CA THR A 36 -4.50 7.96 -6.08
C THR A 36 -4.59 9.45 -5.75
N VAL A 37 -5.47 10.19 -6.44
CA VAL A 37 -5.74 11.60 -6.13
C VAL A 37 -6.33 11.74 -4.72
N SER A 38 -7.29 10.89 -4.37
CA SER A 38 -7.91 10.89 -3.03
C SER A 38 -6.89 10.63 -1.93
N ALA A 39 -6.00 9.65 -2.09
CA ALA A 39 -4.95 9.35 -1.12
C ALA A 39 -3.98 10.53 -0.96
N LYS A 40 -3.60 11.18 -2.06
CA LYS A 40 -2.73 12.37 -2.03
C LYS A 40 -3.41 13.56 -1.34
N LEU A 41 -4.73 13.67 -1.43
CA LEU A 41 -5.51 14.70 -0.73
C LEU A 41 -5.60 14.42 0.77
N TRP A 42 -5.96 13.19 1.17
CA TRP A 42 -6.24 12.84 2.57
C TRP A 42 -5.01 12.47 3.40
N MET A 43 -3.92 12.03 2.75
CA MET A 43 -2.67 11.61 3.39
C MET A 43 -1.44 12.13 2.62
N PRO A 44 -1.33 13.46 2.39
CA PRO A 44 -0.30 14.05 1.53
C PRO A 44 1.13 13.67 1.93
N ASP A 45 1.47 13.73 3.22
CA ASP A 45 2.83 13.45 3.70
C ASP A 45 3.20 11.96 3.59
N LEU A 46 2.24 11.07 3.83
CA LEU A 46 2.44 9.64 3.63
C LEU A 46 2.59 9.30 2.14
N MET A 47 1.74 9.87 1.29
CA MET A 47 1.83 9.63 -0.16
C MET A 47 3.12 10.23 -0.75
N LYS A 48 3.58 11.38 -0.24
CA LYS A 48 4.88 11.94 -0.60
C LYS A 48 6.01 10.98 -0.28
N GLN A 49 6.05 10.41 0.92
CA GLN A 49 7.06 9.41 1.30
C GLN A 49 7.06 8.19 0.37
N TYR A 50 5.88 7.72 -0.03
CA TYR A 50 5.76 6.59 -0.96
C TYR A 50 6.27 6.95 -2.37
N MET A 51 5.92 8.14 -2.87
CA MET A 51 6.41 8.63 -4.17
C MET A 51 7.93 8.82 -4.18
N GLU A 52 8.50 9.42 -3.14
CA GLU A 52 9.95 9.62 -3.00
C GLU A 52 10.68 8.28 -3.03
N LEU A 53 10.21 7.30 -2.25
CA LEU A 53 10.76 5.94 -2.30
C LEU A 53 10.71 5.36 -3.72
N GLN A 54 9.55 5.42 -4.39
CA GLN A 54 9.39 4.85 -5.73
C GLN A 54 10.35 5.52 -6.73
N LEU A 55 10.51 6.84 -6.67
CA LEU A 55 11.43 7.59 -7.53
C LEU A 55 12.89 7.22 -7.26
N GLU A 56 13.29 7.13 -6.00
CA GLU A 56 14.65 6.71 -5.64
C GLU A 56 14.97 5.29 -6.15
N LEU A 57 14.02 4.36 -6.04
CA LEU A 57 14.17 3.00 -6.54
C LEU A 57 14.30 2.97 -8.07
N LEU A 58 13.47 3.72 -8.79
CA LEU A 58 13.54 3.82 -10.25
C LEU A 58 14.85 4.48 -10.73
N ALA A 59 15.39 5.43 -9.95
CA ALA A 59 16.65 6.10 -10.26
C ALA A 59 17.86 5.17 -10.16
N ILE A 60 17.87 4.21 -9.22
CA ILE A 60 18.97 3.26 -9.08
C ILE A 60 18.87 2.07 -10.03
N ASN A 61 17.66 1.70 -10.46
CA ASN A 61 17.45 0.58 -11.38
C ASN A 61 16.26 0.85 -12.30
N SER A 62 16.56 1.26 -13.53
CA SER A 62 15.57 1.53 -14.57
C SER A 62 14.84 0.29 -15.09
N LEU A 63 15.23 -0.92 -14.67
CA LEU A 63 14.49 -2.16 -14.96
C LEU A 63 13.29 -2.36 -14.04
N LEU A 64 13.22 -1.64 -12.92
CA LEU A 64 12.03 -1.63 -12.07
C LEU A 64 10.87 -0.99 -12.82
N LYS A 65 9.69 -1.57 -12.65
CA LYS A 65 8.47 -1.15 -13.35
C LYS A 65 7.37 -0.84 -12.37
N THR A 66 6.59 0.18 -12.69
CA THR A 66 5.36 0.54 -11.97
C THR A 66 4.17 0.12 -12.81
N MET A 67 3.21 -0.61 -12.24
CA MET A 67 1.99 -0.97 -12.95
C MET A 67 1.12 0.27 -13.27
N PHE A 68 1.06 1.22 -12.34
CA PHE A 68 0.33 2.48 -12.49
C PHE A 68 1.28 3.64 -12.20
N PRO A 69 1.82 4.34 -13.23
CA PRO A 69 2.85 5.37 -13.04
C PRO A 69 2.45 6.53 -12.12
N ASP A 70 1.15 6.85 -12.04
CA ASP A 70 0.68 7.94 -11.18
C ASP A 70 0.54 7.54 -9.70
N SER A 71 0.49 6.22 -9.44
CA SER A 71 0.26 5.64 -8.12
C SER A 71 1.57 5.57 -7.32
N PRO A 72 1.54 5.96 -6.04
CA PRO A 72 2.73 5.93 -5.18
C PRO A 72 3.08 4.51 -4.68
N PHE A 73 2.18 3.54 -4.83
CA PHE A 73 2.40 2.16 -4.38
C PHE A 73 3.38 1.42 -5.28
N CYS A 74 4.31 0.67 -4.67
CA CYS A 74 5.32 -0.11 -5.41
C CYS A 74 4.85 -1.51 -5.81
N ALA A 75 3.76 -2.01 -5.21
CA ALA A 75 3.23 -3.34 -5.46
C ALA A 75 1.72 -3.31 -5.62
N PHE A 76 1.21 -4.30 -6.33
CA PHE A 76 -0.19 -4.48 -6.63
C PHE A 76 -0.52 -5.98 -6.71
N THR A 77 -1.72 -6.38 -6.30
CA THR A 77 -2.18 -7.76 -6.35
C THR A 77 -3.64 -7.82 -6.75
N MET A 78 -3.98 -8.79 -7.62
CA MET A 78 -5.35 -9.10 -8.04
C MET A 78 -5.79 -10.43 -7.44
N ASN A 79 -6.88 -10.41 -6.68
CA ASN A 79 -7.51 -11.59 -6.13
C ASN A 79 -8.70 -11.97 -7.02
N MET A 80 -8.44 -12.84 -7.99
CA MET A 80 -9.34 -13.17 -9.11
C MET A 80 -10.48 -14.16 -8.79
N GLY A 81 -10.85 -14.34 -7.51
CA GLY A 81 -12.12 -14.94 -7.09
C GLY A 81 -12.30 -16.42 -7.49
N PRO A 82 -13.56 -16.88 -7.72
CA PRO A 82 -14.80 -16.09 -7.78
C PRO A 82 -15.34 -15.69 -6.40
N CYS A 83 -14.86 -16.30 -5.31
CA CYS A 83 -15.26 -16.00 -3.94
C CYS A 83 -14.04 -15.57 -3.13
N THR A 84 -13.47 -14.40 -3.44
CA THR A 84 -12.29 -13.90 -2.73
C THR A 84 -12.61 -13.67 -1.24
N VAL A 85 -12.03 -14.53 -0.39
CA VAL A 85 -12.09 -14.46 1.07
C VAL A 85 -10.67 -14.40 1.60
N CYS A 86 -10.46 -13.49 2.55
CA CYS A 86 -9.21 -13.36 3.27
C CYS A 86 -9.49 -13.54 4.76
N LEU A 87 -8.75 -14.45 5.42
CA LEU A 87 -8.85 -14.68 6.86
C LEU A 87 -8.08 -13.61 7.63
N GLY A 88 -8.43 -13.40 8.90
CA GLY A 88 -7.77 -12.44 9.79
C GLY A 88 -6.25 -12.54 9.76
N HIS A 89 -5.60 -11.49 9.27
CA HIS A 89 -4.14 -11.40 9.18
C HIS A 89 -3.67 -9.95 9.24
N HIS A 90 -2.35 -9.79 9.38
CA HIS A 90 -1.67 -8.54 9.06
C HIS A 90 -0.79 -8.76 7.83
N ASP A 91 -0.61 -7.70 7.06
CA ASP A 91 0.42 -7.67 6.04
C ASP A 91 1.77 -7.32 6.67
N PHE A 92 2.34 -8.22 7.47
CA PHE A 92 3.56 -7.98 8.24
C PHE A 92 4.79 -7.57 7.39
N TRP A 93 4.74 -7.79 6.07
CA TRP A 93 5.79 -7.39 5.13
C TRP A 93 5.66 -5.94 4.65
N ASN A 94 4.51 -5.31 4.82
CA ASN A 94 4.25 -3.93 4.44
C ASN A 94 4.85 -2.96 5.46
N LEU A 95 4.88 -1.68 5.10
CA LEU A 95 5.27 -0.64 6.03
C LEU A 95 4.25 -0.61 7.18
N VAL A 96 4.71 -0.77 8.42
CA VAL A 96 3.84 -0.97 9.59
C VAL A 96 2.81 0.15 9.78
N TYR A 97 3.26 1.40 9.72
CA TYR A 97 2.39 2.58 9.76
C TYR A 97 1.84 2.96 8.38
N GLY A 98 2.32 2.30 7.33
CA GLY A 98 1.93 2.62 5.97
C GLY A 98 0.50 2.18 5.67
N THR A 99 -0.14 2.85 4.72
CA THR A 99 -1.46 2.45 4.24
C THR A 99 -1.35 1.51 3.04
N CYS A 100 -2.34 0.64 2.89
CA CYS A 100 -2.61 -0.15 1.72
C CYS A 100 -4.01 0.16 1.21
N LEU A 101 -4.18 0.11 -0.10
CA LEU A 101 -5.47 0.25 -0.77
C LEU A 101 -6.06 -1.14 -0.96
N ILE A 102 -7.33 -1.32 -0.61
CA ILE A 102 -8.12 -2.52 -0.92
C ILE A 102 -9.34 -2.08 -1.70
N GLY A 103 -9.57 -2.66 -2.88
CA GLY A 103 -10.77 -2.43 -3.70
C GLY A 103 -11.58 -3.70 -3.89
N ALA A 104 -12.90 -3.62 -3.74
CA ALA A 104 -13.81 -4.74 -4.02
C ALA A 104 -14.43 -4.64 -5.41
N LEU A 105 -14.51 -5.76 -6.09
CA LEU A 105 -15.04 -5.90 -7.44
C LEU A 105 -15.98 -7.11 -7.50
N GLY A 106 -16.75 -7.19 -8.60
CA GLY A 106 -17.66 -8.31 -8.86
C GLY A 106 -19.09 -8.09 -8.34
N PRO A 107 -20.07 -8.83 -8.87
CA PRO A 107 -21.47 -8.76 -8.46
C PRO A 107 -21.75 -9.61 -7.21
N PHE A 108 -21.84 -8.94 -6.06
CA PHE A 108 -22.33 -9.51 -4.80
C PHE A 108 -23.25 -8.52 -4.08
N ASN A 109 -24.02 -9.01 -3.11
CA ASN A 109 -24.84 -8.21 -2.20
C ASN A 109 -24.04 -7.83 -0.95
N HIS A 110 -23.53 -6.60 -0.94
CA HIS A 110 -22.72 -6.03 0.15
C HIS A 110 -23.48 -5.83 1.47
N ARG A 111 -24.80 -6.07 1.50
CA ARG A 111 -25.61 -6.03 2.74
C ARG A 111 -25.66 -7.36 3.46
N THR A 112 -25.30 -8.45 2.77
CA THR A 112 -25.39 -9.82 3.29
C THR A 112 -24.05 -10.53 3.36
N GLY A 113 -23.00 -10.00 2.74
CA GLY A 113 -21.67 -10.60 2.72
C GLY A 113 -20.60 -9.67 2.14
N GLY A 114 -19.36 -10.15 2.10
CA GLY A 114 -18.23 -9.40 1.55
C GLY A 114 -17.76 -8.18 2.35
N HIS A 115 -18.33 -7.94 3.53
CA HIS A 115 -17.90 -6.91 4.50
C HIS A 115 -16.42 -7.05 4.86
N ILE A 116 -15.79 -5.92 5.20
CA ILE A 116 -14.44 -5.89 5.78
C ILE A 116 -14.55 -5.80 7.29
N ILE A 117 -13.76 -6.60 7.99
CA ILE A 117 -13.61 -6.53 9.45
C ILE A 117 -12.23 -5.96 9.77
N LEU A 118 -12.20 -4.97 10.65
CA LEU A 118 -10.97 -4.39 11.22
C LEU A 118 -11.00 -4.65 12.74
N HIS A 119 -10.09 -5.47 13.24
CA HIS A 119 -10.22 -6.00 14.61
C HIS A 119 -9.85 -4.98 15.69
N GLU A 120 -8.73 -4.28 15.56
CA GLU A 120 -8.26 -3.30 16.54
C GLU A 120 -9.21 -2.08 16.64
N PRO A 121 -9.75 -1.55 15.52
CA PRO A 121 -10.80 -0.54 15.57
C PRO A 121 -12.17 -1.08 16.04
N LYS A 122 -12.36 -2.41 16.07
CA LYS A 122 -13.65 -3.08 16.32
C LYS A 122 -14.76 -2.65 15.34
N LEU A 123 -14.41 -2.59 14.06
CA LEU A 123 -15.32 -2.14 12.99
C LEU A 123 -15.65 -3.29 12.03
N ILE A 124 -16.91 -3.32 11.61
CA ILE A 124 -17.40 -4.13 10.49
C ILE A 124 -18.00 -3.14 9.49
N ILE A 125 -17.52 -3.18 8.26
CA ILE A 125 -17.83 -2.20 7.22
C ILE A 125 -18.54 -2.91 6.07
N GLU A 126 -19.79 -2.52 5.78
CA GLU A 126 -20.43 -2.86 4.51
C GLU A 126 -19.54 -2.35 3.37
N PHE A 127 -19.07 -3.24 2.51
CA PHE A 127 -18.08 -2.92 1.49
C PHE A 127 -18.60 -3.36 0.12
N CYS A 128 -19.02 -2.40 -0.69
CA CYS A 128 -19.68 -2.59 -1.96
C CYS A 128 -18.70 -2.85 -3.11
N ARG A 129 -19.24 -3.36 -4.21
CA ARG A 129 -18.52 -3.35 -5.49
C ARG A 129 -18.18 -1.90 -5.85
N GLY A 130 -16.93 -1.64 -6.22
CA GLY A 130 -16.49 -0.28 -6.51
C GLY A 130 -16.20 0.58 -5.28
N ASP A 131 -16.20 -0.01 -4.08
CA ASP A 131 -15.65 0.65 -2.90
C ASP A 131 -14.13 0.42 -2.82
N VAL A 132 -13.46 1.39 -2.20
CA VAL A 132 -12.06 1.32 -1.79
C VAL A 132 -11.93 1.73 -0.34
N ILE A 133 -11.05 1.04 0.38
CA ILE A 133 -10.61 1.44 1.71
C ILE A 133 -9.09 1.54 1.76
N PHE A 134 -8.61 2.52 2.53
CA PHE A 134 -7.21 2.66 2.92
C PHE A 134 -7.04 2.14 4.34
N VAL A 135 -6.20 1.12 4.54
CA VAL A 135 -6.00 0.48 5.83
C VAL A 135 -4.51 0.44 6.16
N PRO A 136 -4.08 0.73 7.41
CA PRO A 136 -2.73 0.48 7.86
C PRO A 136 -2.49 -1.04 8.06
N SER A 137 -2.44 -1.77 6.94
CA SER A 137 -2.59 -3.24 6.93
C SER A 137 -1.45 -4.00 7.59
N GLY A 138 -0.30 -3.35 7.80
CA GLY A 138 0.81 -3.90 8.59
C GLY A 138 0.60 -3.82 10.11
N ALA A 139 -0.36 -3.00 10.58
CA ALA A 139 -0.63 -2.77 12.00
C ALA A 139 -2.07 -3.10 12.44
N VAL A 140 -2.99 -3.26 11.49
CA VAL A 140 -4.40 -3.61 11.76
C VAL A 140 -4.70 -4.98 11.19
N THR A 141 -5.13 -5.90 12.06
CA THR A 141 -5.69 -7.18 11.65
C THR A 141 -6.94 -6.91 10.84
N HIS A 142 -7.01 -7.48 9.65
CA HIS A 142 -8.16 -7.31 8.77
C HIS A 142 -8.51 -8.61 8.05
N GLU A 143 -9.79 -8.72 7.70
CA GLU A 143 -10.35 -9.83 6.94
C GLU A 143 -11.56 -9.38 6.12
N ASN A 144 -12.04 -10.26 5.25
CA ASN A 144 -13.35 -10.07 4.64
C ASN A 144 -14.22 -11.31 4.83
N VAL A 145 -15.51 -11.08 5.10
CA VAL A 145 -16.45 -12.18 5.29
C VAL A 145 -16.80 -12.83 3.95
N PRO A 146 -17.23 -14.11 3.95
CA PRO A 146 -17.74 -14.77 2.77
C PRO A 146 -18.93 -14.04 2.14
N ILE A 147 -19.17 -14.35 0.86
CA ILE A 147 -20.37 -13.96 0.11
C ILE A 147 -21.36 -15.13 0.05
N SER A 148 -22.60 -14.88 -0.38
CA SER A 148 -23.62 -15.90 -0.51
C SER A 148 -23.35 -16.84 -1.69
N GLU A 149 -23.96 -18.02 -1.67
CA GLU A 149 -23.87 -18.98 -2.77
C GLU A 149 -24.36 -18.36 -4.10
N GLY A 150 -23.59 -18.56 -5.17
CA GLY A 150 -23.88 -18.01 -6.50
C GLY A 150 -23.43 -16.56 -6.73
N GLU A 151 -22.93 -15.86 -5.70
CA GLU A 151 -22.37 -14.52 -5.85
C GLU A 151 -20.90 -14.57 -6.32
N VAL A 152 -20.42 -13.45 -6.85
CA VAL A 152 -19.04 -13.32 -7.33
C VAL A 152 -18.38 -12.07 -6.76
N ARG A 153 -17.24 -12.25 -6.09
CA ARG A 153 -16.41 -11.19 -5.53
C ARG A 153 -14.96 -11.39 -5.91
N TYR A 154 -14.39 -10.31 -6.44
CA TYR A 154 -12.97 -10.14 -6.66
C TYR A 154 -12.45 -9.02 -5.77
N SER A 155 -11.14 -8.90 -5.64
CA SER A 155 -10.55 -7.70 -5.06
C SER A 155 -9.22 -7.41 -5.70
N PHE A 156 -8.73 -6.19 -5.51
CA PHE A 156 -7.33 -5.88 -5.76
C PHE A 156 -6.77 -5.08 -4.60
N THR A 157 -5.46 -5.10 -4.44
CA THR A 157 -4.77 -4.32 -3.41
C THR A 157 -3.57 -3.59 -4.01
N MET A 158 -3.26 -2.44 -3.44
CA MET A 158 -2.02 -1.70 -3.71
C MET A 158 -1.30 -1.46 -2.39
N TYR A 159 -0.01 -1.74 -2.35
CA TYR A 159 0.77 -1.69 -1.14
C TYR A 159 2.24 -1.43 -1.44
N THR A 160 3.01 -1.11 -0.40
CA THR A 160 4.45 -0.96 -0.52
C THR A 160 5.12 -1.79 0.58
N PRO A 161 5.94 -2.80 0.22
CA PRO A 161 6.67 -3.58 1.20
C PRO A 161 7.56 -2.69 2.09
N GLY A 162 7.47 -2.86 3.40
CA GLY A 162 8.30 -2.13 4.38
C GLY A 162 9.80 -2.40 4.20
N GLY A 163 10.13 -3.53 3.58
CA GLY A 163 11.50 -3.87 3.20
C GLY A 163 12.14 -2.91 2.19
N LEU A 164 11.35 -2.25 1.34
CA LEU A 164 11.83 -1.26 0.37
C LEU A 164 12.22 0.04 1.09
N PHE A 165 11.38 0.53 1.99
CA PHE A 165 11.70 1.68 2.84
C PHE A 165 12.97 1.44 3.66
N ARG A 166 13.09 0.28 4.30
CA ARG A 166 14.30 -0.09 5.05
C ARG A 166 15.56 -0.10 4.17
N TYR A 167 15.44 -0.56 2.93
CA TYR A 167 16.55 -0.56 1.97
C TYR A 167 17.01 0.87 1.64
N ALA A 168 16.06 1.77 1.36
CA ALA A 168 16.34 3.18 1.10
C ALA A 168 16.93 3.90 2.32
N TRP A 169 16.32 3.74 3.50
CA TRP A 169 16.81 4.33 4.76
C TRP A 169 18.21 3.85 5.16
N CYS A 170 18.60 2.66 4.71
CA CYS A 170 19.94 2.11 4.92
C CYS A 170 20.96 2.56 3.86
N GLY A 171 20.60 3.50 2.97
CA GLY A 171 21.48 3.97 1.90
C GLY A 171 21.58 3.00 0.73
N MET A 172 20.44 2.45 0.29
CA MET A 172 20.34 1.50 -0.82
C MET A 172 21.16 0.22 -0.61
N GLN A 173 21.05 -0.35 0.57
CA GLN A 173 21.70 -1.62 0.93
C GLN A 173 20.94 -2.34 2.04
N THR A 174 21.25 -3.61 2.23
CA THR A 174 20.66 -4.37 3.32
C THR A 174 21.15 -3.88 4.69
N VAL A 175 20.33 -3.99 5.73
CA VAL A 175 20.74 -3.70 7.13
C VAL A 175 21.99 -4.51 7.53
N LYS A 176 22.10 -5.74 7.02
CA LYS A 176 23.26 -6.62 7.26
C LYS A 176 24.54 -6.04 6.67
N ASP A 177 24.48 -5.47 5.47
CA ASP A 177 25.64 -4.85 4.82
C ASP A 177 25.95 -3.48 5.42
N LEU A 178 24.92 -2.70 5.74
CA LEU A 178 25.05 -1.42 6.45
C LEU A 178 25.84 -1.60 7.76
N ARG A 179 25.46 -2.59 8.58
CA ARG A 179 26.15 -2.89 9.86
C ARG A 179 27.65 -3.15 9.69
N LYS A 180 28.07 -3.66 8.53
CA LYS A 180 29.49 -3.96 8.23
C LYS A 180 30.23 -2.76 7.64
N LYS A 181 29.54 -1.91 6.87
CA LYS A 181 30.15 -0.86 6.05
C LYS A 181 30.12 0.52 6.70
N ASP A 182 29.07 0.85 7.43
CA ASP A 182 28.89 2.18 8.04
C ASP A 182 28.23 2.06 9.42
N ALA A 183 29.08 2.04 10.45
CA ALA A 183 28.64 1.96 11.84
C ALA A 183 27.85 3.19 12.30
N SER A 184 28.11 4.36 11.71
CA SER A 184 27.46 5.62 12.10
C SER A 184 26.01 5.66 11.63
N LEU A 185 25.79 5.34 10.36
CA LEU A 185 24.46 5.24 9.77
C LEU A 185 23.67 4.07 10.37
N TYR A 186 24.34 2.94 10.66
CA TYR A 186 23.71 1.83 11.37
C TYR A 186 23.21 2.24 12.77
N ALA A 187 24.03 2.92 13.57
CA ALA A 187 23.65 3.39 14.89
C ALA A 187 22.46 4.36 14.84
N ARG A 188 22.47 5.28 13.86
CA ARG A 188 21.34 6.19 13.61
C ARG A 188 20.05 5.42 13.26
N TYR A 189 20.11 4.53 12.28
CA TYR A 189 18.95 3.73 11.84
C TYR A 189 18.33 2.91 12.98
N ILE A 190 19.16 2.28 13.82
CA ILE A 190 18.66 1.54 14.99
C ILE A 190 18.07 2.48 16.05
N GLY A 191 18.69 3.64 16.29
CA GLY A 191 18.22 4.64 17.25
C GLY A 191 16.87 5.25 16.87
N GLU A 192 16.62 5.48 15.59
CA GLU A 192 15.34 5.99 15.05
C GLU A 192 14.20 4.96 15.14
N GLY A 193 14.53 3.67 15.23
CA GLY A 193 13.53 2.59 15.21
C GLY A 193 12.46 2.70 16.30
N ALA A 194 12.81 3.25 17.47
CA ALA A 194 11.88 3.40 18.60
C ALA A 194 10.76 4.44 18.36
N GLY A 195 11.02 5.47 17.56
CA GLY A 195 10.03 6.52 17.23
C GLY A 195 9.34 6.31 15.88
N CYS A 196 9.75 5.30 15.12
CA CYS A 196 9.28 5.07 13.75
C CYS A 196 7.76 4.88 13.67
N TRP A 197 7.14 4.29 14.70
CA TRP A 197 5.69 4.15 14.75
C TRP A 197 4.99 5.50 14.97
N GLU A 198 5.39 6.25 16.00
CA GLU A 198 4.82 7.55 16.34
C GLU A 198 5.02 8.56 15.21
N ASP A 199 6.21 8.61 14.62
CA ASP A 199 6.54 9.47 13.49
C ASP A 199 5.74 9.07 12.25
N GLY A 200 5.57 7.77 12.04
CA GLY A 200 4.75 7.22 10.96
C GLY A 200 3.28 7.60 11.11
N TRP A 201 2.74 7.50 12.32
CA TRP A 201 1.35 7.85 12.62
C TRP A 201 1.07 9.34 12.42
N ARG A 202 2.03 10.22 12.76
CA ARG A 202 1.93 11.67 12.53
C ARG A 202 1.89 12.07 11.05
N ARG A 203 2.18 11.16 10.11
CA ARG A 203 2.06 11.42 8.67
C ARG A 203 0.62 11.30 8.16
N TYR A 204 -0.29 10.72 8.94
CA TYR A 204 -1.71 10.79 8.65
C TYR A 204 -2.21 12.17 9.05
N SER A 205 -2.93 12.83 8.14
CA SER A 205 -3.44 14.16 8.40
C SER A 205 -4.60 14.13 9.39
N THR A 206 -4.59 15.07 10.31
CA THR A 206 -5.78 15.47 11.05
C THR A 206 -6.68 16.34 10.15
N ILE A 207 -7.93 16.57 10.58
CA ILE A 207 -8.82 17.49 9.87
C ILE A 207 -8.22 18.91 9.82
N ASP A 208 -7.56 19.36 10.89
CA ASP A 208 -6.92 20.67 10.97
C ASP A 208 -5.74 20.80 10.00
N ASP A 209 -4.94 19.73 9.83
CA ASP A 209 -3.86 19.71 8.85
C ASP A 209 -4.40 19.88 7.43
N LEU A 210 -5.51 19.21 7.09
CA LEU A 210 -6.14 19.28 5.78
C LEU A 210 -6.71 20.68 5.51
N ILE A 211 -7.40 21.28 6.49
CA ILE A 211 -7.91 22.65 6.39
C ILE A 211 -6.76 23.63 6.16
N SER A 212 -5.70 23.51 6.95
CA SER A 212 -4.52 24.39 6.83
C SER A 212 -3.84 24.26 5.47
N HIS A 213 -3.75 23.03 4.92
CA HIS A 213 -3.15 22.79 3.61
C HIS A 213 -3.92 23.46 2.47
N VAL A 214 -5.26 23.40 2.52
CA VAL A 214 -6.12 24.06 1.54
C VAL A 214 -6.00 25.57 1.64
N GLN A 215 -6.04 26.14 2.85
CA GLN A 215 -5.91 27.59 3.07
C GLN A 215 -4.57 28.13 2.60
N GLY A 216 -3.46 27.49 2.96
CA GLY A 216 -2.12 27.89 2.51
C GLY A 216 -1.95 27.80 0.99
N SER A 217 -2.59 26.82 0.34
CA SER A 217 -2.60 26.70 -1.12
C SER A 217 -3.42 27.79 -1.83
N MET A 218 -4.40 28.39 -1.15
CA MET A 218 -5.18 29.52 -1.65
C MET A 218 -4.43 30.85 -1.49
N GLU A 219 -3.66 31.01 -0.43
CA GLU A 219 -2.84 32.22 -0.19
C GLU A 219 -1.59 32.28 -1.07
N ALA A 220 -1.10 31.12 -1.54
CA ALA A 220 0.05 31.02 -2.43
C ALA A 220 -0.27 31.24 -3.93
N LYS A 221 -1.54 31.48 -4.29
CA LYS A 221 -2.00 31.78 -5.67
C LYS A 221 -2.32 33.25 -5.85
#